data_AF-A0A7X6WWN1-F1
#
_entry.id   AF-A0A7X6WWN1-F1
#
_cell.length_a   1.000
_cell.length_b   1.000
_cell.length_c   1.000
_cell.angle_alpha   90.00
_cell.angle_beta   90.00
_cell.angle_gamma   90.00
#
_symmetry.space_group_name_H-M   'P 1'
#
loop_
_entity.id
_entity.type
_entity.pdbx_description
1 polymer ?
#
loop_
_entity_poly.entity_id
_entity_poly.type
_entity_poly.pdbx_seq_one_letter_code
_entity_poly.pdbx_strand_id
1 'polypeptide(L)'
;LKMVGALLLVWIGIKLLAPDEDEHGNVKGGTSIISAVRTIIVADFAMSLDNVIAIAGAAQNAHTDHQLYYVIFGLCLSVPIIVWGSTLVLKLIDRFPLVVTFGGGLLGWIAGGMLITDVFVVERLGPPDTMLKLAVEVAGAALVIGLGKWLAVRKRREPVAEESA
;
A
#
# COMPACT_ATOMS: atom_id res chain seq x y z
N LEU A 1 -8.21 -2.04 -14.27
CA LEU A 1 -7.75 -2.53 -12.94
C LEU A 1 -6.79 -1.54 -12.28
N LYS A 2 -5.84 -0.94 -13.01
CA LYS A 2 -4.85 0.00 -12.46
C LYS A 2 -5.48 1.25 -11.84
N MET A 3 -6.56 1.81 -12.39
CA MET A 3 -7.32 2.90 -11.74
C MET A 3 -7.77 2.56 -10.31
N VAL A 4 -8.30 1.34 -10.11
CA VAL A 4 -8.77 0.89 -8.79
C VAL A 4 -7.57 0.69 -7.85
N GLY A 5 -6.49 0.10 -8.35
CA GLY A 5 -5.23 -0.03 -7.61
C GLY A 5 -4.64 1.33 -7.19
N ALA A 6 -4.64 2.32 -8.10
CA ALA A 6 -4.19 3.67 -7.80
C ALA A 6 -5.05 4.35 -6.72
N LEU A 7 -6.38 4.19 -6.78
CA LEU A 7 -7.28 4.72 -5.75
C LEU A 7 -7.03 4.06 -4.39
N LEU A 8 -6.85 2.73 -4.36
CA LEU A 8 -6.51 1.98 -3.15
C LEU A 8 -5.16 2.44 -2.57
N LEU A 9 -4.15 2.67 -3.40
CA LEU A 9 -2.84 3.15 -2.93
C LEU A 9 -2.92 4.55 -2.33
N VAL A 10 -3.71 5.46 -2.92
CA VAL A 10 -3.98 6.79 -2.31
C VAL A 10 -4.66 6.62 -0.96
N TRP A 11 -5.68 5.77 -0.87
CA TRP A 11 -6.40 5.51 0.38
C TRP A 11 -5.48 4.92 1.46
N ILE A 12 -4.68 3.91 1.14
CA ILE A 12 -3.69 3.30 2.05
C ILE A 12 -2.65 4.35 2.49
N GLY A 13 -2.14 5.16 1.56
CA GLY A 13 -1.19 6.22 1.86
C GLY A 13 -1.74 7.26 2.83
N ILE A 14 -3.01 7.66 2.67
CA ILE A 14 -3.69 8.58 3.60
C ILE A 14 -3.90 7.91 4.96
N LYS A 15 -4.41 6.67 5.00
CA LYS A 15 -4.60 5.87 6.23
C LYS A 15 -3.29 5.68 7.00
N LEU A 16 -2.17 5.52 6.30
CA LEU A 16 -0.85 5.37 6.91
C LEU A 16 -0.41 6.65 7.65
N LEU A 17 -0.75 7.84 7.12
CA LEU A 17 -0.43 9.13 7.75
C LEU A 17 -1.46 9.56 8.81
N ALA A 18 -2.71 9.15 8.65
CA ALA A 18 -3.83 9.45 9.55
C ALA A 18 -4.60 8.17 9.92
N PRO A 19 -4.02 7.29 10.77
CA PRO A 19 -4.70 6.07 11.21
C PRO A 19 -6.05 6.37 11.85
N ASP A 20 -7.03 5.48 11.70
CA ASP A 20 -8.26 5.52 12.50
C ASP A 20 -7.97 4.97 13.89
N GLU A 21 -8.53 5.57 14.93
CA GLU A 21 -8.34 5.13 16.32
C GLU A 21 -9.12 3.82 16.63
N ASP A 22 -9.96 3.35 15.72
CA ASP A 22 -11.00 2.35 15.99
C ASP A 22 -10.71 0.90 15.55
N GLU A 23 -9.44 0.47 15.42
CA GLU A 23 -9.16 -0.95 15.12
C GLU A 23 -8.24 -1.67 16.11
N HIS A 24 -7.82 -1.01 17.21
CA HIS A 24 -7.07 -1.66 18.29
C HIS A 24 -7.58 -1.31 19.69
N GLY A 25 -8.84 -0.92 19.82
CA GLY A 25 -9.56 -0.95 21.10
C GLY A 25 -9.82 -2.39 21.53
N ASN A 26 -9.05 -2.87 22.52
CA ASN A 26 -9.36 -4.04 23.37
C ASN A 26 -9.02 -5.48 22.90
N VAL A 27 -8.01 -5.70 22.06
CA VAL A 27 -7.52 -7.08 21.84
C VAL A 27 -6.28 -7.34 22.70
N LYS A 28 -6.48 -8.10 23.79
CA LYS A 28 -5.45 -8.73 24.63
C LYS A 28 -4.25 -9.13 23.77
N GLY A 29 -3.06 -8.59 24.07
CA GLY A 29 -1.87 -8.53 23.21
C GLY A 29 -1.26 -9.83 22.66
N GLY A 30 -1.93 -10.98 22.75
CA GLY A 30 -1.57 -12.21 22.05
C GLY A 30 -2.38 -12.45 20.75
N THR A 31 -3.62 -11.96 20.67
CA THR A 31 -4.50 -12.19 19.50
C THR A 31 -4.36 -11.12 18.42
N SER A 32 -3.94 -9.89 18.75
CA SER A 32 -3.83 -8.80 17.77
C SER A 32 -2.65 -8.99 16.80
N ILE A 33 -1.49 -9.45 17.27
CA ILE A 33 -0.32 -9.65 16.40
C ILE A 33 -0.56 -10.83 15.44
N ILE A 34 -1.09 -11.95 15.92
CA ILE A 34 -1.46 -13.09 15.06
C ILE A 34 -2.56 -12.68 14.07
N SER A 35 -3.54 -11.86 14.49
CA SER A 35 -4.60 -11.35 13.61
C SER A 35 -4.03 -10.43 12.52
N ALA A 36 -3.21 -9.46 12.89
CA ALA A 36 -2.58 -8.52 11.96
C ALA A 36 -1.65 -9.23 10.98
N VAL A 37 -0.81 -10.16 11.47
CA VAL A 37 0.05 -11.01 10.62
C VAL A 37 -0.79 -11.85 9.67
N ARG A 38 -1.90 -12.44 10.13
CA ARG A 38 -2.81 -13.21 9.27
C ARG A 38 -3.44 -12.34 8.19
N THR A 39 -3.86 -11.13 8.52
CA THR A 39 -4.41 -10.17 7.54
C THR A 39 -3.36 -9.78 6.50
N ILE A 40 -2.12 -9.50 6.92
CA ILE A 40 -1.00 -9.19 6.01
C ILE A 40 -0.72 -10.37 5.08
N ILE A 41 -0.63 -11.60 5.62
CA ILE A 41 -0.36 -12.80 4.82
C ILE A 41 -1.47 -13.06 3.81
N VAL A 42 -2.74 -12.91 4.20
CA VAL A 42 -3.88 -13.11 3.30
C VAL A 42 -3.92 -12.06 2.20
N ALA A 43 -3.65 -10.79 2.54
CA ALA A 43 -3.59 -9.70 1.58
C ALA A 43 -2.41 -9.88 0.59
N ASP A 44 -1.24 -10.25 1.09
CA ASP A 44 -0.05 -10.50 0.27
C ASP A 44 -0.25 -11.73 -0.62
N PHE A 45 -0.87 -12.81 -0.12
CA PHE A 45 -1.23 -13.97 -0.93
C PHE A 45 -2.23 -13.62 -2.02
N ALA A 46 -3.31 -12.89 -1.72
CA ALA A 46 -4.29 -12.49 -2.73
C ALA A 46 -3.67 -11.59 -3.81
N MET A 47 -2.88 -10.59 -3.40
CA MET A 47 -2.22 -9.66 -4.33
C MET A 47 -1.11 -10.34 -5.15
N SER A 48 -0.33 -11.24 -4.54
CA SER A 48 0.71 -12.00 -5.23
C SER A 48 0.12 -13.08 -6.13
N LEU A 49 -1.03 -13.67 -5.78
CA LEU A 49 -1.76 -14.61 -6.64
C LEU A 49 -2.22 -13.93 -7.93
N ASP A 50 -2.74 -12.71 -7.85
CA ASP A 50 -3.12 -11.92 -9.03
C ASP A 50 -1.91 -11.62 -9.93
N ASN A 51 -0.77 -11.27 -9.32
CA ASN A 51 0.49 -11.04 -10.04
C ASN A 51 1.02 -12.32 -10.71
N VAL A 52 0.90 -13.46 -10.05
CA VAL A 52 1.27 -14.77 -10.57
C VAL A 52 0.41 -15.18 -11.75
N ILE A 53 -0.91 -14.99 -11.65
CA ILE A 53 -1.87 -15.30 -12.72
C ILE A 53 -1.59 -14.41 -13.93
N ALA A 54 -1.22 -13.14 -13.72
CA ALA A 54 -0.81 -12.23 -14.80
C ALA A 54 0.46 -12.71 -15.52
N ILE A 55 1.46 -13.21 -14.80
CA ILE A 55 2.68 -13.78 -15.40
C ILE A 55 2.36 -15.11 -16.10
N ALA A 56 1.51 -15.96 -15.52
CA ALA A 56 1.05 -17.21 -16.14
C ALA A 56 0.28 -16.97 -17.46
N GLY A 57 -0.56 -15.94 -17.51
CA GLY A 57 -1.23 -15.51 -18.73
C GLY A 57 -0.27 -14.95 -19.78
N ALA A 58 0.75 -14.18 -19.37
CA ALA A 58 1.76 -13.63 -20.28
C ALA A 58 2.74 -14.69 -20.81
N ALA A 59 3.00 -15.74 -20.03
CA ALA A 59 3.98 -16.78 -20.32
C ALA A 59 3.41 -18.03 -21.01
N GLN A 60 2.16 -18.01 -21.47
CA GLN A 60 1.65 -19.02 -22.42
C GLN A 60 2.54 -19.18 -23.66
N ASN A 61 3.47 -18.24 -23.92
CA ASN A 61 4.44 -18.27 -25.01
C ASN A 61 5.89 -18.64 -24.59
N ALA A 62 6.20 -18.93 -23.31
CA ALA A 62 7.55 -19.22 -22.84
C ALA A 62 7.59 -20.46 -21.93
N HIS A 63 8.41 -21.44 -22.31
CA HIS A 63 8.67 -22.76 -21.72
C HIS A 63 7.99 -23.09 -20.36
N THR A 64 6.98 -23.95 -20.46
CA THR A 64 5.92 -24.28 -19.49
C THR A 64 6.38 -24.99 -18.21
N ASP A 65 7.57 -25.59 -18.16
CA ASP A 65 7.86 -26.62 -17.14
C ASP A 65 8.40 -26.09 -15.80
N HIS A 66 8.82 -24.82 -15.71
CA HIS A 66 9.42 -24.27 -14.48
C HIS A 66 8.72 -23.02 -13.90
N GLN A 67 7.72 -22.48 -14.58
CA GLN A 67 7.09 -21.22 -14.17
C GLN A 67 6.33 -21.33 -12.83
N LEU A 68 5.55 -22.40 -12.65
CA LEU A 68 4.81 -22.63 -11.40
C LEU A 68 5.74 -22.85 -10.21
N TYR A 69 6.92 -23.44 -10.44
CA TYR A 69 7.90 -23.66 -9.38
C TYR A 69 8.49 -22.35 -8.87
N TYR A 70 8.91 -21.43 -9.75
CA TYR A 70 9.46 -20.13 -9.34
C TYR A 70 8.43 -19.28 -8.60
N VAL A 71 7.16 -19.36 -9.01
CA VAL A 71 6.03 -18.69 -8.37
C VAL A 71 5.83 -19.18 -6.94
N ILE A 72 5.71 -20.49 -6.75
CA ILE A 72 5.45 -21.09 -5.42
C ILE A 72 6.64 -20.85 -4.51
N PHE A 73 7.86 -20.99 -5.04
CA PHE A 73 9.08 -20.67 -4.30
C PHE A 73 9.13 -19.20 -3.88
N GLY A 74 8.83 -18.27 -4.78
CA GLY A 74 8.78 -16.84 -4.49
C GLY A 74 7.76 -16.51 -3.40
N LEU A 75 6.57 -17.11 -3.45
CA LEU A 75 5.54 -16.94 -2.43
C LEU A 75 6.00 -17.51 -1.07
N CYS A 76 6.51 -18.75 -1.04
CA CYS A 76 6.99 -19.38 0.19
C CYS A 76 8.14 -18.60 0.84
N LEU A 77 9.01 -17.98 0.04
CA LEU A 77 10.10 -17.15 0.53
C LEU A 77 9.63 -15.76 0.99
N SER A 78 8.62 -15.18 0.33
CA SER A 78 8.13 -13.82 0.61
C SER A 78 7.49 -13.70 1.99
N VAL A 79 6.67 -14.67 2.39
CA VAL A 79 5.90 -14.60 3.65
C VAL A 79 6.82 -14.48 4.88
N PRO A 80 7.84 -15.35 5.08
CA PRO A 80 8.79 -15.19 6.18
C PRO A 80 9.54 -13.85 6.15
N ILE A 81 9.92 -13.38 4.95
CA ILE A 81 10.62 -12.11 4.78
C ILE A 81 9.73 -10.94 5.20
N ILE A 82 8.45 -10.94 4.84
CA ILE A 82 7.49 -9.89 5.23
C ILE A 82 7.26 -9.93 6.74
N VAL A 83 7.08 -11.12 7.32
CA VAL A 83 6.87 -11.27 8.77
C VAL A 83 8.06 -10.76 9.55
N TRP A 84 9.29 -11.16 9.21
CA TRP A 84 10.50 -10.66 9.87
C TRP A 84 10.76 -9.19 9.56
N GLY A 85 10.59 -8.79 8.30
CA GLY A 85 10.76 -7.43 7.82
C GLY A 85 9.83 -6.44 8.54
N SER A 86 8.59 -6.83 8.84
CA SER A 86 7.64 -5.99 9.58
C SER A 86 8.19 -5.53 10.93
N THR A 87 8.89 -6.41 11.66
CA THR A 87 9.50 -6.04 12.96
C THR A 87 10.63 -5.03 12.81
N LEU A 88 11.39 -5.11 11.71
CA LEU A 88 12.42 -4.13 11.38
C LEU A 88 11.79 -2.79 10.99
N VAL A 89 10.74 -2.81 10.17
CA VAL A 89 10.00 -1.60 9.75
C VAL A 89 9.37 -0.91 10.97
N LEU A 90 8.77 -1.66 11.89
CA LEU A 90 8.19 -1.10 13.12
C LEU A 90 9.26 -0.39 13.97
N LYS A 91 10.40 -1.05 14.23
CA LYS A 91 11.52 -0.43 14.95
C LYS A 91 12.04 0.83 14.24
N LEU A 92 12.03 0.83 12.90
CA LEU A 92 12.46 1.97 12.11
C LEU A 92 11.46 3.14 12.24
N ILE A 93 10.16 2.86 12.23
CA ILE A 93 9.11 3.86 12.44
C ILE A 93 9.20 4.45 13.86
N ASP A 94 9.40 3.62 14.88
CA ASP A 94 9.55 4.07 16.27
C ASP A 94 10.75 5.01 16.43
N ARG A 95 11.85 4.73 15.72
CA ARG A 95 13.06 5.55 15.76
C ARG A 95 12.97 6.79 14.88
N PHE A 96 12.33 6.68 13.72
CA PHE A 96 12.26 7.71 12.69
C PHE A 96 10.83 7.85 12.14
N PRO A 97 9.94 8.58 12.84
CA PRO A 97 8.54 8.74 12.42
C PRO A 97 8.37 9.43 11.06
N LEU A 98 9.40 10.13 10.58
CA LEU A 98 9.47 10.68 9.21
C LEU A 98 9.30 9.60 8.13
N VAL A 99 9.70 8.35 8.40
CA VAL A 99 9.57 7.21 7.47
C VAL A 99 8.11 6.98 7.07
N VAL A 100 7.15 7.21 7.97
CA VAL A 100 5.71 7.11 7.67
C VAL A 100 5.30 8.14 6.63
N THR A 101 5.80 9.38 6.74
CA THR A 101 5.51 10.45 5.78
C THR A 101 6.11 10.13 4.41
N PHE A 102 7.35 9.63 4.37
CA PHE A 102 7.98 9.20 3.12
C PHE A 102 7.25 8.01 2.50
N GLY A 103 6.82 7.04 3.31
CA GLY A 103 6.05 5.87 2.87
C GLY A 103 4.72 6.29 2.22
N GLY A 104 3.96 7.17 2.86
CA GLY A 104 2.72 7.69 2.25
C GLY A 104 2.97 8.50 0.97
N GLY A 105 4.01 9.34 0.96
CA GLY A 105 4.42 10.06 -0.25
C GLY A 105 4.79 9.13 -1.41
N LEU A 106 5.53 8.06 -1.13
CA LEU A 106 5.89 7.03 -2.11
C LEU A 106 4.65 6.31 -2.66
N LEU A 107 3.69 5.97 -1.79
CA LEU A 107 2.42 5.37 -2.24
C LEU A 107 1.64 6.33 -3.16
N GLY A 108 1.62 7.63 -2.83
CA GLY A 108 1.02 8.66 -3.70
C GLY A 108 1.74 8.81 -5.04
N TRP A 109 3.07 8.73 -5.05
CA TRP A 109 3.87 8.75 -6.28
C TRP A 109 3.53 7.57 -7.19
N ILE A 110 3.54 6.36 -6.63
CA ILE A 110 3.22 5.12 -7.36
C ILE A 110 1.79 5.17 -7.87
N ALA A 111 0.84 5.65 -7.06
CA ALA A 111 -0.55 5.81 -7.47
C ALA A 111 -0.70 6.77 -8.65
N GLY A 112 -0.02 7.93 -8.62
CA GLY A 112 -0.02 8.90 -9.71
C GLY A 112 0.53 8.30 -11.01
N GLY A 113 1.67 7.61 -10.92
CA GLY A 113 2.28 6.91 -12.06
C GLY A 113 1.40 5.80 -12.61
N MET A 114 0.73 5.04 -11.74
CA MET A 114 -0.18 3.96 -12.11
C MET A 114 -1.46 4.50 -12.79
N LEU A 115 -1.93 5.68 -12.38
CA LEU A 115 -3.10 6.34 -12.95
C LEU A 115 -2.81 6.88 -14.37
N ILE A 116 -1.72 7.63 -14.54
CA ILE A 116 -1.38 8.24 -15.83
C ILE A 116 -0.93 7.21 -16.90
N THR A 117 -0.46 6.04 -16.47
CA THR A 117 -0.07 4.93 -17.35
C THR A 117 -1.15 3.85 -17.49
N ASP A 118 -2.37 4.08 -16.99
CA ASP A 118 -3.48 3.15 -17.22
C ASP A 118 -3.90 3.18 -18.70
N VAL A 119 -4.22 2.01 -19.25
CA VAL A 119 -4.67 1.81 -20.63
C VAL A 119 -5.84 2.73 -20.94
N PHE A 120 -6.80 2.84 -20.02
CA PHE A 120 -7.96 3.73 -20.19
C PHE A 120 -7.58 5.21 -20.35
N VAL A 121 -6.53 5.66 -19.64
CA VAL A 121 -6.06 7.04 -19.69
C VAL A 121 -5.26 7.27 -20.96
N VAL A 122 -4.38 6.33 -21.32
CA VAL A 122 -3.55 6.40 -22.53
C VAL A 122 -4.40 6.32 -23.80
N GLU A 123 -5.47 5.53 -23.83
CA GLU A 123 -6.39 5.45 -24.97
C GLU A 123 -7.22 6.73 -25.16
N ARG A 124 -7.54 7.44 -24.07
CA ARG A 124 -8.37 8.67 -24.10
C ARG A 124 -7.56 9.94 -24.29
N LEU A 125 -6.36 10.02 -23.70
CA LEU A 125 -5.54 11.24 -23.63
C LEU A 125 -4.22 11.12 -24.41
N GLY A 126 -3.89 9.93 -24.92
CA GLY A 126 -2.61 9.65 -25.56
C GLY A 126 -1.50 9.27 -24.56
N PRO A 127 -0.33 8.81 -25.06
CA PRO A 127 0.80 8.49 -24.20
C PRO A 127 1.28 9.76 -23.48
N PRO A 128 1.42 9.73 -22.14
CA PRO A 128 1.85 10.90 -21.40
C PRO A 128 3.31 11.23 -21.72
N ASP A 129 3.60 12.52 -21.93
CA ASP A 129 4.98 12.99 -21.97
C ASP A 129 5.67 12.78 -20.61
N THR A 130 7.00 12.66 -20.63
CA THR A 130 7.81 12.42 -19.42
C THR A 130 7.57 13.48 -18.36
N MET A 131 7.42 14.75 -18.77
CA MET A 131 7.15 15.84 -17.84
C MET A 131 5.75 15.74 -17.22
N LEU A 132 4.74 15.35 -18.01
CA LEU A 132 3.38 15.17 -17.51
C LEU A 132 3.31 14.00 -16.53
N LYS A 133 3.97 12.88 -16.86
CA LYS A 133 4.06 11.73 -15.96
C LYS A 133 4.69 12.13 -14.63
N LEU A 134 5.84 12.80 -14.66
CA LEU A 134 6.52 13.26 -13.46
C LEU A 134 5.66 14.24 -12.66
N ALA A 135 4.97 15.16 -13.33
CA ALA A 135 4.07 16.10 -12.67
C ALA A 135 2.93 15.40 -11.93
N VAL A 136 2.32 14.37 -12.53
CA VAL A 136 1.24 13.59 -11.90
C VAL A 136 1.77 12.74 -10.74
N GLU A 137 2.96 12.15 -10.88
CA GLU A 137 3.61 11.39 -9.81
C GLU A 137 3.92 12.28 -8.59
N VAL A 138 4.54 13.45 -8.82
CA VAL A 138 4.81 14.46 -7.78
C VAL A 138 3.50 14.96 -7.15
N ALA A 139 2.49 15.25 -7.97
CA ALA A 139 1.19 15.69 -7.49
C ALA A 139 0.50 14.63 -6.63
N GLY A 140 0.58 13.35 -7.01
CA GLY A 140 0.06 12.23 -6.23
C GLY A 140 0.74 12.12 -4.86
N ALA A 141 2.08 12.23 -4.82
CA ALA A 141 2.83 12.24 -3.58
C ALA A 141 2.45 13.43 -2.67
N ALA A 142 2.36 14.64 -3.26
CA ALA A 142 1.98 15.85 -2.55
C ALA A 142 0.53 15.77 -2.00
N LEU A 143 -0.39 15.21 -2.78
CA LEU A 143 -1.79 15.00 -2.39
C LEU A 143 -1.87 14.08 -1.17
N VAL A 144 -1.19 12.93 -1.19
CA VAL A 144 -1.22 11.99 -0.06
C VAL A 144 -0.59 12.59 1.20
N ILE A 145 0.56 13.25 1.07
CA ILE A 145 1.22 13.90 2.21
C ILE A 145 0.35 15.04 2.77
N GLY A 146 -0.21 15.88 1.89
CA GLY A 146 -1.04 17.02 2.26
C GLY A 146 -2.33 16.61 2.95
N LEU A 147 -3.11 15.72 2.32
CA LEU A 147 -4.36 15.22 2.89
C LEU A 147 -4.12 14.38 4.15
N GLY A 148 -3.11 13.51 4.14
CA GLY A 148 -2.76 12.70 5.31
C GLY A 148 -2.38 13.55 6.52
N LYS A 149 -1.52 14.55 6.35
CA LYS A 149 -1.18 15.49 7.44
C LYS A 149 -2.37 16.33 7.88
N TRP A 150 -3.18 16.82 6.94
CA TRP A 150 -4.37 17.63 7.27
C TRP A 150 -5.38 16.83 8.11
N LEU A 151 -5.68 15.58 7.72
CA LEU A 151 -6.58 14.71 8.47
C LEU A 151 -6.00 14.31 9.84
N ALA A 152 -4.69 14.01 9.91
CA ALA A 152 -4.02 13.69 11.17
C ALA A 152 -4.04 14.86 12.18
N VAL A 153 -3.88 16.10 11.70
CA VAL A 153 -3.98 17.29 12.54
C VAL A 153 -5.42 17.55 12.99
N ARG A 154 -6.40 17.27 12.14
CA ARG A 154 -7.83 17.44 12.47
C ARG A 154 -8.30 16.47 13.55
N LYS A 155 -7.88 15.20 13.49
CA LYS A 155 -8.19 14.20 14.53
C LYS A 155 -7.61 14.57 15.89
N ARG A 156 -6.40 15.13 15.96
CA ARG A 156 -5.79 15.61 17.21
C ARG A 156 -6.53 16.81 17.85
N ARG A 157 -7.48 17.43 17.14
CA ARG A 157 -8.22 18.62 17.60
C ARG A 157 -9.63 18.33 18.07
N GLU A 158 -10.12 17.09 18.01
CA GLU A 158 -11.36 16.71 18.68
C GLU A 158 -11.04 16.50 20.17
N PRO A 159 -11.45 17.41 21.08
CA PRO A 159 -11.35 17.16 22.50
C PRO A 159 -12.35 16.06 22.83
N VAL A 160 -11.94 15.08 23.63
CA VAL A 160 -12.84 14.14 24.31
C VAL A 160 -13.93 14.97 24.99
N ALA A 161 -15.12 15.00 24.40
CA ALA A 161 -16.29 15.61 25.00
C ALA A 161 -16.69 14.72 26.18
N GLU A 162 -16.44 15.25 27.37
CA GLU A 162 -17.05 14.94 28.67
C GLU A 162 -17.92 13.66 28.73
N GLU A 163 -17.37 12.60 29.30
CA GLU A 163 -18.17 11.60 30.02
C GLU A 163 -17.75 11.62 31.49
N SER A 164 -18.16 12.70 32.15
CA SER A 164 -18.33 12.77 33.59
C SER A 164 -19.77 13.20 33.86
N ALA A 165 -20.64 12.22 34.06
CA ALA A 165 -21.93 12.34 34.72
C ALA A 165 -22.25 11.02 35.44
#